data_AF-A0A1Q3R8V4-F1
#
_entry.id   AF-A0A1Q3R8V4-F1
#
_cell.length_a   1.000
_cell.length_b   1.000
_cell.length_c   1.000
_cell.angle_alpha   90.00
_cell.angle_beta   90.00
_cell.angle_gamma   90.00
#
_symmetry.space_group_name_H-M   'P 1'
#
loop_
_entity.id
_entity.type
_entity.pdbx_description
1 polymer ?
#
loop_
_entity_poly.entity_id
_entity_poly.type
_entity_poly.pdbx_seq_one_letter_code
_entity_poly.pdbx_strand_id
1 'polypeptide(L)'
;MNTPEAIQLRSGLDIPQLLLPDPARVFADRALRLRQQAAGHAMRDYLMLMAVVCEAQHQRLRHYPAVPLPTPAQIGTATAEGTPLLACEHWPRAPEWRTELRALLALVLDQLPADSPARAGVQGVAALPDEALEQQASRLLAGITLGLDLAAAPLIAAGLQLYFTHLVAATRAASGEVFTMAENATRCPCCASPATASITRLGGAQEGQRYLYCALCSSQWHMNRVQCTHCLATQGIHYQSLQPIDQDQPAATKPAVEAETCDACHHYLKVVHLESDVHGEPVADDLATVTLDLLVSDAGFERHGVNLLLLFGDADAALEAEAGAP
;
A
#
# COMPACT_ATOMS: atom_id res chain seq x y z
N MET A 1 -28.35 13.03 -4.22
CA MET A 1 -29.24 11.85 -4.15
C MET A 1 -29.44 11.37 -5.58
N ASN A 2 -28.94 10.18 -5.93
CA ASN A 2 -28.98 9.69 -7.30
C ASN A 2 -30.39 9.19 -7.64
N THR A 3 -30.91 9.55 -8.81
CA THR A 3 -32.23 9.12 -9.27
C THR A 3 -32.26 7.62 -9.57
N PRO A 4 -33.42 6.95 -9.48
CA PRO A 4 -33.57 5.53 -9.82
C PRO A 4 -33.06 5.19 -11.24
N GLU A 5 -33.20 6.12 -12.18
CA GLU A 5 -32.70 5.98 -13.56
C GLU A 5 -31.15 5.99 -13.63
N ALA A 6 -30.48 6.77 -12.78
CA ALA A 6 -29.01 6.77 -12.68
C ALA A 6 -28.46 5.47 -12.05
N ILE A 7 -29.25 4.81 -11.20
CA ILE A 7 -28.93 3.48 -10.63
C ILE A 7 -29.06 2.40 -11.71
N GLN A 8 -30.10 2.48 -12.55
CA GLN A 8 -30.36 1.55 -13.64
C GLN A 8 -29.34 1.67 -14.79
N LEU A 9 -28.87 2.89 -15.10
CA LEU A 9 -27.82 3.10 -16.10
C LEU A 9 -26.46 2.55 -15.65
N ARG A 10 -26.17 2.57 -14.33
CA ARG A 10 -24.94 2.01 -13.75
C ARG A 10 -24.93 0.48 -13.68
N SER A 11 -26.10 -0.17 -13.66
CA SER A 11 -26.21 -1.64 -13.68
C SER A 11 -25.84 -2.31 -15.01
N GLY A 12 -25.58 -1.54 -16.07
CA GLY A 12 -25.13 -2.04 -17.38
C GLY A 12 -23.66 -1.73 -17.71
N LEU A 13 -22.90 -1.12 -16.79
CA LEU A 13 -21.47 -0.86 -16.97
C LEU A 13 -20.67 -2.06 -16.45
N ASP A 14 -19.82 -2.63 -17.30
CA ASP A 14 -18.83 -3.63 -16.90
C ASP A 14 -17.81 -2.94 -15.99
N ILE A 15 -17.95 -3.14 -14.67
CA ILE A 15 -17.05 -2.56 -13.67
C ILE A 15 -15.79 -3.43 -13.64
N PRO A 16 -14.62 -2.88 -14.00
CA PRO A 16 -13.38 -3.64 -13.96
C PRO A 16 -13.13 -4.15 -12.54
N GLN A 17 -13.10 -5.46 -12.36
CA GLN A 17 -12.96 -6.05 -11.02
C GLN A 17 -11.52 -5.92 -10.48
N LEU A 18 -10.54 -5.84 -11.39
CA LEU A 18 -9.12 -5.75 -11.06
C LEU A 18 -8.45 -4.70 -11.95
N LEU A 19 -7.73 -3.78 -11.32
CA LEU A 19 -6.87 -2.79 -11.96
C LEU A 19 -5.44 -3.14 -11.62
N LEU A 20 -4.65 -3.45 -12.65
CA LEU A 20 -3.23 -3.74 -12.48
C LEU A 20 -2.43 -2.42 -12.39
N PRO A 21 -1.24 -2.42 -11.76
CA PRO A 21 -0.43 -1.23 -11.66
C PRO A 21 -0.06 -0.70 -13.05
N ASP A 22 0.00 0.63 -13.18
CA ASP A 22 0.58 1.30 -14.34
C ASP A 22 2.04 1.68 -14.02
N PRO A 23 3.04 0.94 -14.55
CA PRO A 23 4.45 1.20 -14.27
C PRO A 23 4.92 2.59 -14.72
N ALA A 24 4.21 3.23 -15.66
CA ALA A 24 4.60 4.54 -16.16
C ALA A 24 4.25 5.67 -15.18
N ARG A 25 3.42 5.41 -14.16
CA ARG A 25 2.83 6.44 -13.31
C ARG A 25 2.86 6.16 -11.82
N VAL A 26 2.71 4.90 -11.41
CA VAL A 26 2.41 4.52 -10.02
C VAL A 26 3.32 5.17 -8.98
N PHE A 27 4.64 5.13 -9.18
CA PHE A 27 5.59 5.70 -8.22
C PHE A 27 5.81 7.22 -8.41
N ALA A 28 5.66 7.73 -9.64
CA ALA A 28 5.71 9.17 -9.91
C ALA A 28 4.55 9.93 -9.26
N ASP A 29 3.33 9.40 -9.42
CA ASP A 29 2.12 9.99 -8.84
C ASP A 29 2.21 9.97 -7.30
N ARG A 30 2.71 8.87 -6.71
CA ARG A 30 2.98 8.76 -5.26
C ARG A 30 4.04 9.75 -4.78
N ALA A 31 5.16 9.85 -5.47
CA ALA A 31 6.23 10.79 -5.12
C ALA A 31 5.74 12.25 -5.18
N LEU A 32 4.93 12.60 -6.19
CA LEU A 32 4.33 13.93 -6.29
C LEU A 32 3.39 14.20 -5.12
N ARG A 33 2.49 13.25 -4.81
CA ARG A 33 1.53 13.40 -3.73
C ARG A 33 2.20 13.53 -2.36
N LEU A 34 3.24 12.74 -2.09
CA LEU A 34 4.03 12.86 -0.85
C LEU A 34 4.63 14.25 -0.66
N ARG A 35 5.16 14.88 -1.73
CA ARG A 35 5.68 16.26 -1.67
C ARG A 35 4.59 17.29 -1.41
N GLN A 36 3.41 17.10 -2.01
CA GLN A 36 2.25 17.96 -1.75
C GLN A 36 1.82 17.87 -0.28
N GLN A 37 1.70 16.65 0.24
CA GLN A 37 1.31 16.40 1.63
C GLN A 37 2.36 16.84 2.65
N ALA A 38 3.64 16.88 2.27
CA ALA A 38 4.70 17.32 3.17
C ALA A 38 4.62 18.82 3.54
N ALA A 39 3.94 19.65 2.74
CA ALA A 39 3.82 21.07 3.00
C ALA A 39 2.99 21.35 4.26
N GLY A 40 3.63 21.87 5.32
CA GLY A 40 2.97 22.19 6.59
C GLY A 40 2.68 20.99 7.50
N HIS A 41 3.15 19.78 7.14
CA HIS A 41 2.93 18.57 7.93
C HIS A 41 4.00 18.39 9.02
N ALA A 42 3.61 17.88 10.19
CA ALA A 42 4.53 17.65 11.33
C ALA A 42 5.67 16.66 10.99
N MET A 43 5.38 15.65 10.17
CA MET A 43 6.37 14.69 9.64
C MET A 43 6.93 15.09 8.26
N ARG A 44 7.02 16.38 7.95
CA ARG A 44 7.46 16.89 6.65
C ARG A 44 8.72 16.18 6.12
N ASP A 45 9.76 16.09 6.93
CA ASP A 45 11.04 15.55 6.48
C ASP A 45 10.97 14.04 6.17
N TYR A 46 10.12 13.30 6.88
CA TYR A 46 9.84 11.88 6.59
C TYR A 46 9.07 11.71 5.28
N LEU A 47 8.02 12.53 5.06
CA LEU A 47 7.27 12.51 3.81
C LEU A 47 8.15 12.88 2.61
N MET A 48 9.06 13.85 2.79
CA MET A 48 10.05 14.22 1.78
C MET A 48 11.06 13.09 1.51
N LEU A 49 11.53 12.38 2.54
CA LEU A 49 12.39 11.20 2.37
C LEU A 49 11.66 10.11 1.55
N MET A 50 10.43 9.77 1.92
CA MET A 50 9.63 8.79 1.18
C MET A 50 9.33 9.25 -0.25
N ALA A 51 9.15 10.55 -0.49
CA ALA A 51 9.02 11.08 -1.84
C ALA A 51 10.28 10.85 -2.70
N VAL A 52 11.47 11.01 -2.12
CA VAL A 52 12.76 10.71 -2.79
C VAL A 52 12.88 9.21 -3.08
N VAL A 53 12.46 8.35 -2.13
CA VAL A 53 12.42 6.90 -2.33
C VAL A 53 11.48 6.52 -3.49
N CYS A 54 10.26 7.07 -3.53
CA CYS A 54 9.32 6.81 -4.62
C CYS A 54 9.79 7.36 -5.98
N GLU A 55 10.49 8.49 -5.99
CA GLU A 55 11.13 8.99 -7.21
C GLU A 55 12.19 8.00 -7.73
N ALA A 56 13.01 7.47 -6.84
CA ALA A 56 14.00 6.45 -7.18
C ALA A 56 13.33 5.15 -7.66
N GLN A 57 12.23 4.71 -7.03
CA GLN A 57 11.42 3.57 -7.51
C GLN A 57 10.95 3.80 -8.95
N HIS A 58 10.41 4.98 -9.25
CA HIS A 58 9.95 5.33 -10.60
C HIS A 58 11.07 5.27 -11.65
N GLN A 59 12.23 5.82 -11.31
CA GLN A 59 13.41 5.79 -12.20
C GLN A 59 13.89 4.36 -12.46
N ARG A 60 13.96 3.52 -11.42
CA ARG A 60 14.36 2.12 -11.57
C ARG A 60 13.34 1.29 -12.36
N LEU A 61 12.05 1.48 -12.12
CA LEU A 61 10.99 0.65 -12.73
C LEU A 61 10.99 0.71 -14.26
N ARG A 62 11.32 1.87 -14.84
CA ARG A 62 11.42 2.07 -16.30
C ARG A 62 12.44 1.18 -16.99
N HIS A 63 13.46 0.75 -16.25
CA HIS A 63 14.59 -0.04 -16.75
C HIS A 63 14.79 -1.31 -15.94
N TYR A 64 13.72 -1.80 -15.31
CA TYR A 64 13.79 -2.98 -14.47
C TYR A 64 14.19 -4.21 -15.30
N PRO A 65 15.18 -5.01 -14.85
CA PRO A 65 15.66 -6.17 -15.60
C PRO A 65 14.57 -7.24 -15.73
N ALA A 66 14.67 -8.08 -16.76
CA ALA A 66 13.79 -9.23 -16.89
C ALA A 66 14.00 -10.19 -15.70
N VAL A 67 12.89 -10.67 -15.14
CA VAL A 67 12.87 -11.67 -14.07
C VAL A 67 12.05 -12.89 -14.48
N PRO A 68 12.26 -14.07 -13.88
CA PRO A 68 11.41 -15.24 -14.11
C PRO A 68 9.93 -14.92 -13.86
N LEU A 69 9.11 -15.17 -14.87
CA LEU A 69 7.65 -15.02 -14.82
C LEU A 69 7.00 -16.38 -14.52
N PRO A 70 5.75 -16.42 -14.01
CA PRO A 70 5.06 -17.67 -13.78
C PRO A 70 4.89 -18.48 -15.06
N THR A 71 5.16 -19.78 -14.96
CA THR A 71 5.00 -20.73 -16.07
C THR A 71 3.51 -21.00 -16.35
N PRO A 72 3.16 -21.50 -17.56
CA PRO A 72 1.79 -21.92 -17.86
C PRO A 72 1.22 -22.94 -16.87
N ALA A 73 2.08 -23.82 -16.32
CA ALA A 73 1.67 -24.78 -15.29
C ALA A 73 1.29 -24.08 -13.98
N GLN A 74 2.11 -23.13 -13.51
CA GLN A 74 1.80 -22.34 -12.31
C GLN A 74 0.52 -21.50 -12.48
N ILE A 75 0.32 -20.91 -13.66
CA ILE A 75 -0.91 -20.18 -14.00
C ILE A 75 -2.12 -21.12 -13.93
N GLY A 76 -2.01 -22.31 -14.53
CA GLY A 76 -3.07 -23.31 -14.51
C GLY A 76 -3.43 -23.77 -13.09
N THR A 77 -2.42 -24.05 -12.25
CA THR A 77 -2.62 -24.43 -10.85
C THR A 77 -3.30 -23.32 -10.05
N ALA A 78 -2.79 -22.08 -10.11
CA ALA A 78 -3.37 -20.96 -9.38
C ALA A 78 -4.84 -20.70 -9.79
N THR A 79 -5.14 -20.83 -11.09
CA THR A 79 -6.51 -20.70 -11.61
C THR A 79 -7.42 -21.80 -11.08
N ALA A 80 -6.96 -23.05 -11.07
CA ALA A 80 -7.75 -24.20 -10.61
C ALA A 80 -8.02 -24.15 -9.09
N GLU A 81 -7.05 -23.66 -8.32
CA GLU A 81 -7.14 -23.57 -6.85
C GLU A 81 -7.78 -22.26 -6.37
N GLY A 82 -7.92 -21.26 -7.25
CA GLY A 82 -8.42 -19.94 -6.88
C GLY A 82 -7.46 -19.16 -5.98
N THR A 83 -6.15 -19.40 -6.10
CA THR A 83 -5.11 -18.78 -5.26
C THR A 83 -4.41 -17.63 -5.98
N PRO A 84 -3.86 -16.64 -5.25
CA PRO A 84 -3.09 -15.55 -5.84
C PRO A 84 -1.83 -16.08 -6.54
N LEU A 85 -1.72 -15.84 -7.86
CA LEU A 85 -0.64 -16.37 -8.71
C LEU A 85 0.77 -16.02 -8.22
N LEU A 86 0.94 -14.83 -7.65
CA LEU A 86 2.23 -14.29 -7.21
C LEU A 86 2.27 -14.09 -5.69
N ALA A 87 1.64 -15.00 -4.92
CA ALA A 87 1.57 -14.93 -3.46
C ALA A 87 2.93 -14.62 -2.83
N CYS A 88 3.07 -13.43 -2.23
CA CYS A 88 4.37 -12.81 -1.98
C CYS A 88 5.23 -13.54 -0.94
N GLU A 89 4.59 -14.18 0.03
CA GLU A 89 5.25 -14.94 1.09
C GLU A 89 6.03 -16.14 0.55
N HIS A 90 5.49 -16.79 -0.49
CA HIS A 90 6.04 -18.04 -1.03
C HIS A 90 6.69 -17.87 -2.41
N TRP A 91 6.56 -16.68 -3.02
CA TRP A 91 7.11 -16.43 -4.34
C TRP A 91 8.65 -16.50 -4.31
N PRO A 92 9.30 -17.32 -5.17
CA PRO A 92 10.75 -17.42 -5.23
C PRO A 92 11.34 -16.17 -5.89
N ARG A 93 11.60 -15.15 -5.08
CA ARG A 93 12.10 -13.85 -5.56
C ARG A 93 13.44 -14.02 -6.27
N ALA A 94 13.54 -13.42 -7.45
CA ALA A 94 14.74 -13.44 -8.26
C ALA A 94 15.80 -12.49 -7.68
N PRO A 95 17.11 -12.82 -7.66
CA PRO A 95 18.17 -12.02 -7.04
C PRO A 95 18.19 -10.54 -7.44
N GLU A 96 17.67 -10.22 -8.63
CA GLU A 96 17.47 -8.89 -9.17
C GLU A 96 16.77 -7.95 -8.19
N TRP A 97 15.85 -8.43 -7.34
CA TRP A 97 15.19 -7.55 -6.38
C TRP A 97 16.18 -6.88 -5.40
N ARG A 98 17.24 -7.59 -4.98
CA ARG A 98 18.29 -7.04 -4.10
C ARG A 98 19.22 -6.11 -4.85
N THR A 99 19.58 -6.45 -6.08
CA THR A 99 20.40 -5.60 -6.95
C THR A 99 19.69 -4.28 -7.24
N GLU A 100 18.39 -4.35 -7.55
CA GLU A 100 17.55 -3.18 -7.83
C GLU A 100 17.25 -2.37 -6.58
N LEU A 101 17.08 -3.00 -5.42
CA LEU A 101 17.04 -2.29 -4.14
C LEU A 101 18.32 -1.46 -3.92
N ARG A 102 19.50 -2.05 -4.10
CA ARG A 102 20.76 -1.30 -3.91
C ARG A 102 20.92 -0.16 -4.93
N ALA A 103 20.54 -0.39 -6.19
CA ALA A 103 20.55 0.65 -7.21
C ALA A 103 19.56 1.79 -6.89
N LEU A 104 18.37 1.46 -6.38
CA LEU A 104 17.40 2.43 -5.86
C LEU A 104 18.00 3.25 -4.71
N LEU A 105 18.61 2.60 -3.72
CA LEU A 105 19.18 3.28 -2.55
C LEU A 105 20.36 4.19 -2.94
N ALA A 106 21.14 3.84 -3.96
CA ALA A 106 22.14 4.74 -4.53
C ALA A 106 21.52 6.04 -5.09
N LEU A 107 20.43 5.94 -5.86
CA LEU A 107 19.70 7.11 -6.37
C LEU A 107 19.10 7.96 -5.25
N VAL A 108 18.68 7.33 -4.15
CA VAL A 108 18.22 8.04 -2.95
C VAL A 108 19.37 8.83 -2.33
N LEU A 109 20.54 8.21 -2.15
CA LEU A 109 21.72 8.87 -1.59
C LEU A 109 22.21 10.04 -2.45
N ASP A 110 22.10 9.95 -3.77
CA ASP A 110 22.48 11.05 -4.68
C ASP A 110 21.55 12.27 -4.56
N GLN A 111 20.29 12.05 -4.20
CA GLN A 111 19.28 13.11 -4.04
C GLN A 111 19.23 13.69 -2.62
N LEU A 112 19.66 12.93 -1.61
CA LEU A 112 19.68 13.41 -0.24
C LEU A 112 20.80 14.44 -0.03
N PRO A 113 20.54 15.57 0.68
CA PRO A 113 21.58 16.47 1.15
C PRO A 113 22.68 15.74 1.91
N ALA A 114 23.93 16.20 1.80
CA ALA A 114 25.08 15.53 2.40
C ALA A 114 25.00 15.39 3.93
N ASP A 115 24.31 16.32 4.59
CA ASP A 115 24.07 16.40 6.02
C ASP A 115 22.75 15.74 6.48
N SER A 116 21.99 15.13 5.56
CA SER A 116 20.73 14.47 5.91
C SER A 116 20.96 13.28 6.85
N PRO A 117 20.28 13.21 8.01
CA PRO A 117 20.42 12.10 8.96
C PRO A 117 19.94 10.77 8.37
N ALA A 118 19.07 10.79 7.36
CA ALA A 118 18.57 9.60 6.69
C ALA A 118 19.65 8.83 5.92
N ARG A 119 20.76 9.49 5.54
CA ARG A 119 21.85 8.85 4.77
C ARG A 119 22.41 7.63 5.47
N ALA A 120 22.59 7.68 6.79
CA ALA A 120 23.16 6.57 7.57
C ALA A 120 22.27 5.32 7.49
N GLY A 121 20.94 5.49 7.63
CA GLY A 121 19.98 4.39 7.48
C GLY A 121 19.98 3.81 6.07
N VAL A 122 19.97 4.67 5.05
CA VAL A 122 20.01 4.25 3.64
C VAL A 122 21.31 3.49 3.31
N GLN A 123 22.46 3.97 3.78
CA GLN A 123 23.75 3.30 3.64
C GLN A 123 23.77 1.96 4.39
N GLY A 124 23.20 1.91 5.58
CA GLY A 124 23.07 0.69 6.39
C GLY A 124 22.34 -0.41 5.63
N VAL A 125 21.16 -0.11 5.07
CA VAL A 125 20.39 -1.08 4.28
C VAL A 125 21.13 -1.49 3.00
N ALA A 126 21.75 -0.54 2.30
CA ALA A 126 22.50 -0.86 1.07
C ALA A 126 23.69 -1.81 1.32
N ALA A 127 24.30 -1.73 2.52
CA ALA A 127 25.43 -2.55 2.94
C ALA A 127 25.03 -3.92 3.52
N LEU A 128 23.74 -4.19 3.75
CA LEU A 128 23.30 -5.48 4.28
C LEU A 128 23.71 -6.64 3.33
N PRO A 129 24.23 -7.76 3.88
CA PRO A 129 24.45 -8.98 3.11
C PRO A 129 23.15 -9.49 2.49
N ASP A 130 23.27 -10.18 1.36
CA ASP A 130 22.11 -10.75 0.63
C ASP A 130 21.21 -11.61 1.52
N GLU A 131 21.81 -12.46 2.35
CA GLU A 131 21.08 -13.32 3.28
C GLU A 131 20.30 -12.52 4.32
N ALA A 132 20.88 -11.44 4.85
CA ALA A 132 20.20 -10.57 5.81
C ALA A 132 19.01 -9.84 5.15
N LEU A 133 19.19 -9.37 3.91
CA LEU A 133 18.10 -8.76 3.13
C LEU A 133 16.96 -9.75 2.89
N GLU A 134 17.25 -11.00 2.53
CA GLU A 134 16.22 -12.04 2.33
C GLU A 134 15.48 -12.38 3.62
N GLN A 135 16.18 -12.45 4.75
CA GLN A 135 15.56 -12.69 6.04
C GLN A 135 14.62 -11.54 6.44
N GLN A 136 15.07 -10.29 6.30
CA GLN A 136 14.23 -9.11 6.58
C GLN A 136 13.04 -9.03 5.61
N ALA A 137 13.24 -9.29 4.33
CA ALA A 137 12.16 -9.32 3.33
C ALA A 137 11.12 -10.42 3.63
N SER A 138 11.56 -11.61 4.01
CA SER A 138 10.65 -12.71 4.34
C SER A 138 9.82 -12.41 5.58
N ARG A 139 10.43 -11.85 6.63
CA ARG A 139 9.70 -11.37 7.83
C ARG A 139 8.68 -10.30 7.47
N LEU A 140 9.08 -9.31 6.68
CA LEU A 140 8.22 -8.22 6.25
C LEU A 140 7.00 -8.71 5.44
N LEU A 141 7.21 -9.59 4.47
CA LEU A 141 6.13 -10.13 3.63
C LEU A 141 5.19 -11.08 4.39
N ALA A 142 5.69 -11.75 5.43
CA ALA A 142 4.90 -12.59 6.32
C ALA A 142 4.20 -11.79 7.43
N GLY A 143 4.46 -10.49 7.57
CA GLY A 143 3.94 -9.67 8.67
C GLY A 143 4.51 -10.03 10.05
N ILE A 144 5.73 -10.58 10.09
CA ILE A 144 6.41 -10.97 11.33
C ILE A 144 7.27 -9.80 11.81
N THR A 145 6.95 -9.23 12.97
CA THR A 145 7.68 -8.13 13.61
C THR A 145 8.92 -8.60 14.37
N LEU A 146 8.90 -9.81 14.91
CA LEU A 146 10.02 -10.38 15.67
C LEU A 146 11.29 -10.50 14.80
N GLY A 147 12.33 -9.76 15.17
CA GLY A 147 13.60 -9.72 14.44
C GLY A 147 13.55 -8.93 13.13
N LEU A 148 12.46 -8.19 12.88
CA LEU A 148 12.39 -7.20 11.81
C LEU A 148 13.05 -5.89 12.28
N ASP A 149 13.98 -5.36 11.49
CA ASP A 149 14.51 -4.02 11.71
C ASP A 149 13.50 -2.99 11.18
N LEU A 150 12.68 -2.45 12.07
CA LEU A 150 11.64 -1.48 11.73
C LEU A 150 12.19 -0.20 11.09
N ALA A 151 13.44 0.19 11.40
CA ALA A 151 14.05 1.37 10.80
C ALA A 151 14.49 1.11 9.35
N ALA A 152 14.98 -0.10 9.06
CA ALA A 152 15.34 -0.54 7.71
C ALA A 152 14.14 -0.93 6.86
N ALA A 153 13.06 -1.40 7.48
CA ALA A 153 11.95 -2.05 6.80
C ALA A 153 11.31 -1.22 5.67
N PRO A 154 11.04 0.10 5.81
CA PRO A 154 10.48 0.90 4.70
C PRO A 154 11.37 0.93 3.45
N LEU A 155 12.69 0.93 3.63
CA LEU A 155 13.65 0.93 2.52
C LEU A 155 13.70 -0.43 1.83
N ILE A 156 13.70 -1.52 2.60
CA ILE A 156 13.62 -2.89 2.07
C ILE A 156 12.29 -3.09 1.33
N ALA A 157 11.19 -2.60 1.92
CA ALA A 157 9.87 -2.65 1.34
C ALA A 157 9.80 -1.89 0.00
N ALA A 158 10.51 -0.76 -0.13
CA ALA A 158 10.57 -0.03 -1.39
C ALA A 158 11.16 -0.89 -2.53
N GLY A 159 12.18 -1.71 -2.25
CA GLY A 159 12.73 -2.68 -3.20
C GLY A 159 11.74 -3.80 -3.54
N LEU A 160 10.99 -4.29 -2.55
CA LEU A 160 9.97 -5.33 -2.75
C LEU A 160 8.77 -4.80 -3.55
N GLN A 161 8.29 -3.60 -3.25
CA GLN A 161 7.24 -2.92 -4.03
C GLN A 161 7.67 -2.77 -5.49
N LEU A 162 8.91 -2.34 -5.72
CA LEU A 162 9.47 -2.23 -7.06
C LEU A 162 9.44 -3.58 -7.80
N TYR A 163 9.92 -4.65 -7.16
CA TYR A 163 9.95 -6.01 -7.73
C TYR A 163 8.54 -6.54 -8.04
N PHE A 164 7.61 -6.47 -7.09
CA PHE A 164 6.26 -7.03 -7.26
C PHE A 164 5.38 -6.20 -8.20
N THR A 165 5.55 -4.87 -8.24
CA THR A 165 4.89 -4.04 -9.26
C THR A 165 5.39 -4.38 -10.66
N HIS A 166 6.71 -4.55 -10.85
CA HIS A 166 7.26 -5.02 -12.11
C HIS A 166 6.73 -6.41 -12.48
N LEU A 167 6.78 -7.36 -11.55
CA LEU A 167 6.40 -8.75 -11.77
C LEU A 167 4.94 -8.89 -12.22
N VAL A 168 4.02 -8.15 -11.59
CA VAL A 168 2.60 -8.12 -11.99
C VAL A 168 2.44 -7.56 -13.41
N ALA A 169 3.06 -6.42 -13.70
CA ALA A 169 2.95 -5.78 -15.02
C ALA A 169 3.57 -6.64 -16.13
N ALA A 170 4.73 -7.24 -15.88
CA ALA A 170 5.42 -8.12 -16.82
C ALA A 170 4.64 -9.42 -17.08
N THR A 171 4.06 -10.02 -16.02
CA THR A 171 3.19 -11.20 -16.15
C THR A 171 1.97 -10.90 -17.01
N ARG A 172 1.31 -9.74 -16.78
CA ARG A 172 0.18 -9.29 -17.60
C ARG A 172 0.57 -9.13 -19.07
N ALA A 173 1.70 -8.49 -19.34
CA ALA A 173 2.19 -8.26 -20.70
C ALA A 173 2.53 -9.58 -21.43
N ALA A 174 3.09 -10.56 -20.72
CA ALA A 174 3.53 -11.82 -21.31
C ALA A 174 2.40 -12.85 -21.46
N SER A 175 1.42 -12.86 -20.56
CA SER A 175 0.45 -13.97 -20.45
C SER A 175 -1.02 -13.56 -20.57
N GLY A 176 -1.33 -12.27 -20.70
CA GLY A 176 -2.71 -11.80 -20.85
C GLY A 176 -3.47 -11.81 -19.53
N GLU A 177 -4.77 -12.15 -19.55
CA GLU A 177 -5.63 -12.10 -18.35
C GLU A 177 -5.43 -13.38 -17.54
N VAL A 178 -4.48 -13.36 -16.61
CA VAL A 178 -4.11 -14.52 -15.77
C VAL A 178 -4.38 -14.30 -14.28
N PHE A 179 -4.69 -13.07 -13.87
CA PHE A 179 -5.04 -12.77 -12.49
C PHE A 179 -6.55 -12.87 -12.34
N THR A 180 -6.99 -13.78 -11.47
CA THR A 180 -8.41 -13.98 -11.16
C THR A 180 -8.71 -13.37 -9.79
N MET A 181 -9.92 -12.81 -9.66
CA MET A 181 -10.40 -12.26 -8.39
C MET A 181 -11.33 -13.26 -7.74
N ALA A 182 -10.98 -13.69 -6.51
CA ALA A 182 -11.92 -14.43 -5.68
C ALA A 182 -13.05 -13.51 -5.19
N GLU A 183 -14.23 -14.08 -4.99
CA GLU A 183 -15.33 -13.35 -4.36
C GLU A 183 -14.94 -12.96 -2.93
N ASN A 184 -15.28 -11.73 -2.52
CA ASN A 184 -14.95 -11.20 -1.19
C ASN A 184 -13.45 -11.25 -0.84
N ALA A 185 -12.57 -11.07 -1.83
CA ALA A 185 -11.14 -11.02 -1.60
C ALA A 185 -10.76 -9.87 -0.64
N THR A 186 -10.28 -10.23 0.56
CA THR A 186 -9.75 -9.27 1.57
C THR A 186 -8.26 -9.01 1.39
N ARG A 187 -7.60 -9.76 0.50
CA ARG A 187 -6.19 -9.63 0.13
C ARG A 187 -6.04 -9.46 -1.38
N CYS A 188 -4.89 -8.95 -1.79
CA CYS A 188 -4.61 -8.70 -3.20
C CYS A 188 -4.71 -10.01 -4.02
N PRO A 189 -5.54 -10.06 -5.09
CA PRO A 189 -5.67 -11.24 -5.94
C PRO A 189 -4.41 -11.56 -6.74
N CYS A 190 -3.49 -10.60 -6.88
CA CYS A 190 -2.22 -10.83 -7.56
C CYS A 190 -1.18 -11.46 -6.62
N CYS A 191 -0.95 -10.86 -5.45
CA CYS A 191 0.21 -11.17 -4.60
C CYS A 191 -0.11 -11.54 -3.14
N ALA A 192 -1.39 -11.65 -2.77
CA ALA A 192 -1.85 -11.95 -1.40
C ALA A 192 -1.48 -10.91 -0.31
N SER A 193 -0.78 -9.82 -0.65
CA SER A 193 -0.51 -8.72 0.27
C SER A 193 -1.83 -8.06 0.75
N PRO A 194 -1.88 -7.57 2.00
CA PRO A 194 -2.98 -6.73 2.46
C PRO A 194 -3.03 -5.40 1.70
N ALA A 195 -4.17 -4.70 1.85
CA ALA A 195 -4.34 -3.35 1.34
C ALA A 195 -3.62 -2.31 2.22
N THR A 196 -3.19 -1.19 1.63
CA THR A 196 -2.81 0.01 2.39
C THR A 196 -4.03 0.81 2.81
N ALA A 197 -4.91 1.06 1.85
CA ALA A 197 -6.16 1.79 2.04
C ALA A 197 -7.17 1.38 0.97
N SER A 198 -8.41 1.79 1.15
CA SER A 198 -9.41 1.83 0.07
C SER A 198 -9.31 3.14 -0.70
N ILE A 199 -9.80 3.13 -1.93
CA ILE A 199 -9.98 4.32 -2.76
C ILE A 199 -11.37 4.29 -3.40
N THR A 200 -12.12 5.39 -3.29
CA THR A 200 -13.36 5.57 -4.05
C THR A 200 -13.06 6.34 -5.33
N ARG A 201 -13.33 5.72 -6.47
CA ARG A 201 -12.97 6.25 -7.79
C ARG A 201 -13.95 7.32 -8.29
N LEU A 202 -13.42 8.23 -9.10
CA LEU A 202 -14.17 9.29 -9.77
C LEU A 202 -14.06 9.11 -11.30
N GLY A 203 -15.17 9.28 -12.00
CA GLY A 203 -15.24 9.26 -13.46
C GLY A 203 -15.24 7.87 -14.12
N GLY A 204 -15.76 7.81 -15.35
CA GLY A 204 -15.79 6.60 -16.19
C GLY A 204 -16.58 5.44 -15.58
N ALA A 205 -16.24 4.22 -15.98
CA ALA A 205 -16.88 2.98 -15.49
C ALA A 205 -16.65 2.71 -13.99
N GLN A 206 -15.71 3.42 -13.36
CA GLN A 206 -15.32 3.22 -11.97
C GLN A 206 -15.99 4.23 -11.03
N GLU A 207 -16.77 5.18 -11.55
CA GLU A 207 -17.33 6.27 -10.74
C GLU A 207 -18.15 5.75 -9.54
N GLY A 208 -17.76 6.19 -8.35
CA GLY A 208 -18.41 5.81 -7.10
C GLY A 208 -18.15 4.37 -6.66
N GLN A 209 -17.28 3.62 -7.36
CA GLN A 209 -16.85 2.29 -6.97
C GLN A 209 -15.70 2.36 -5.97
N ARG A 210 -15.63 1.37 -5.07
CA ARG A 210 -14.53 1.19 -4.12
C ARG A 210 -13.56 0.16 -4.65
N TYR A 211 -12.28 0.46 -4.52
CA TYR A 211 -11.21 -0.50 -4.70
C TYR A 211 -10.33 -0.52 -3.45
N LEU A 212 -9.79 -1.68 -3.11
CA LEU A 212 -8.69 -1.80 -2.17
C LEU A 212 -7.37 -1.63 -2.93
N TYR A 213 -6.41 -0.91 -2.35
CA TYR A 213 -5.11 -0.62 -2.96
C TYR A 213 -4.03 -1.48 -2.32
N CYS A 214 -3.39 -2.35 -3.10
CA CYS A 214 -2.38 -3.29 -2.59
C CYS A 214 -1.14 -2.57 -2.05
N ALA A 215 -0.72 -2.92 -0.83
CA ALA A 215 0.46 -2.34 -0.20
C ALA A 215 1.77 -2.68 -0.91
N LEU A 216 1.81 -3.79 -1.64
CA LEU A 216 3.01 -4.33 -2.27
C LEU A 216 3.06 -4.08 -3.78
N CYS A 217 2.17 -4.68 -4.56
CA CYS A 217 2.25 -4.61 -6.03
C CYS A 217 1.50 -3.43 -6.65
N SER A 218 0.79 -2.62 -5.86
CA SER A 218 -0.03 -1.48 -6.30
C SER A 218 -1.22 -1.83 -7.22
N SER A 219 -1.56 -3.12 -7.35
CA SER A 219 -2.85 -3.54 -7.95
C SER A 219 -4.00 -3.07 -7.08
N GLN A 220 -5.15 -2.87 -7.70
CA GLN A 220 -6.38 -2.49 -7.02
C GLN A 220 -7.51 -3.44 -7.37
N TRP A 221 -8.27 -3.89 -6.40
CA TRP A 221 -9.37 -4.83 -6.63
C TRP A 221 -10.67 -4.31 -6.05
N HIS A 222 -11.76 -4.55 -6.76
CA HIS A 222 -13.07 -4.07 -6.40
C HIS A 222 -13.57 -4.73 -5.13
N MET A 223 -14.23 -3.94 -4.28
CA MET A 223 -14.98 -4.43 -3.13
C MET A 223 -16.19 -3.53 -2.90
N ASN A 224 -17.28 -4.09 -2.37
CA ASN A 224 -18.49 -3.32 -2.09
C ASN A 224 -18.26 -2.23 -1.03
N ARG A 225 -18.93 -1.08 -1.20
CA ARG A 225 -18.77 0.11 -0.34
C ARG A 225 -19.34 -0.01 1.07
N VAL A 226 -20.25 -0.95 1.30
CA VAL A 226 -20.92 -1.17 2.59
C VAL A 226 -20.59 -2.58 3.04
N GLN A 227 -19.30 -2.88 3.11
CA GLN A 227 -18.76 -4.18 3.48
C GLN A 227 -17.42 -3.98 4.18
N CYS A 228 -17.26 -4.52 5.39
CA CYS A 228 -16.00 -4.52 6.12
C CYS A 228 -14.93 -5.26 5.30
N THR A 229 -13.78 -4.64 5.10
CA THR A 229 -12.66 -5.24 4.34
C THR A 229 -11.99 -6.41 5.05
N HIS A 230 -12.29 -6.58 6.35
CA HIS A 230 -11.72 -7.64 7.17
C HIS A 230 -12.69 -8.81 7.35
N CYS A 231 -13.82 -8.58 8.03
CA CYS A 231 -14.78 -9.64 8.38
C CYS A 231 -15.97 -9.78 7.42
N LEU A 232 -16.04 -8.95 6.37
CA LEU A 232 -17.09 -8.95 5.34
C LEU A 232 -18.50 -8.60 5.84
N ALA A 233 -18.65 -8.18 7.10
CA ALA A 233 -19.92 -7.68 7.63
C ALA A 233 -20.39 -6.44 6.85
N THR A 234 -21.70 -6.35 6.60
CA THR A 234 -22.32 -5.25 5.85
C THR A 234 -23.10 -4.27 6.75
N GLN A 235 -23.02 -4.46 8.07
CA GLN A 235 -23.65 -3.64 9.10
C GLN A 235 -22.60 -3.17 10.12
N GLY A 236 -22.90 -2.08 10.82
CA GLY A 236 -21.99 -1.51 11.83
C GLY A 236 -20.71 -0.94 11.22
N ILE A 237 -20.81 -0.35 10.02
CA ILE A 237 -19.71 0.34 9.34
C ILE A 237 -19.85 1.84 9.58
N HIS A 238 -18.83 2.46 10.16
CA HIS A 238 -18.77 3.90 10.43
C HIS A 238 -17.56 4.54 9.77
N TYR A 239 -17.59 5.86 9.61
CA TYR A 239 -16.53 6.63 8.99
C TYR A 239 -16.06 7.71 9.97
N GLN A 240 -14.77 7.68 10.32
CA GLN A 240 -14.13 8.63 11.22
C GLN A 240 -13.18 9.55 10.43
N SER A 241 -13.14 10.83 10.77
CA SER A 241 -12.26 11.80 10.11
C SER A 241 -11.65 12.77 11.11
N LEU A 242 -10.51 13.37 10.73
CA LEU A 242 -9.89 14.43 11.51
C LEU A 242 -10.72 15.71 11.39
N GLN A 243 -11.02 16.33 12.53
CA GLN A 243 -11.62 17.66 12.59
C GLN A 243 -10.58 18.68 13.05
N PRO A 244 -10.44 19.85 12.38
CA PRO A 244 -9.60 20.93 12.88
C PRO A 244 -10.12 21.42 14.23
N ILE A 245 -9.21 21.62 15.20
CA ILE A 245 -9.54 22.06 16.57
C ILE A 245 -10.26 23.43 16.56
N ASP A 246 -9.94 24.29 15.61
CA ASP A 246 -10.49 25.66 15.52
C ASP A 246 -11.86 25.72 14.81
N GLN A 247 -12.47 24.58 14.48
CA GLN A 247 -13.75 24.50 13.79
C GLN A 247 -14.74 23.64 14.58
N ASP A 248 -15.63 24.29 15.34
CA ASP A 248 -16.74 23.64 16.07
C ASP A 248 -17.84 23.07 15.15
N GLN A 249 -17.80 23.39 13.85
CA GLN A 249 -18.76 22.90 12.87
C GLN A 249 -18.08 21.94 11.89
N PRO A 250 -18.72 20.80 11.56
CA PRO A 250 -18.18 19.88 10.57
C PRO A 250 -17.98 20.60 9.24
N ALA A 251 -16.86 20.32 8.58
CA ALA A 251 -16.53 20.90 7.29
C ALA A 251 -17.68 20.70 6.28
N ALA A 252 -17.99 21.74 5.50
CA ALA A 252 -19.05 21.69 4.49
C ALA A 252 -18.78 20.66 3.38
N THR A 253 -17.53 20.22 3.24
CA THR A 253 -17.06 19.26 2.26
C THR A 253 -16.62 17.97 2.93
N LYS A 254 -16.93 16.84 2.28
CA LYS A 254 -16.48 15.52 2.73
C LYS A 254 -14.94 15.48 2.81
N PRO A 255 -14.34 15.01 3.92
CA PRO A 255 -12.89 14.87 4.04
C PRO A 255 -12.31 13.96 2.96
N ALA A 256 -11.07 14.25 2.53
CA ALA A 256 -10.37 13.46 1.52
C ALA A 256 -9.96 12.07 2.01
N VAL A 257 -9.74 11.92 3.32
CA VAL A 257 -9.38 10.66 3.97
C VAL A 257 -10.28 10.44 5.19
N GLU A 258 -10.84 9.24 5.30
CA GLU A 258 -11.60 8.76 6.46
C GLU A 258 -11.09 7.39 6.89
N ALA A 259 -11.32 6.99 8.13
CA ALA A 259 -11.16 5.62 8.59
C ALA A 259 -12.52 4.92 8.57
N GLU A 260 -12.66 3.85 7.78
CA GLU A 260 -13.82 2.95 7.82
C GLU A 260 -13.63 2.00 9.00
N THR A 261 -14.46 2.10 10.03
CA THR A 261 -14.41 1.27 11.24
C THR A 261 -15.56 0.25 11.25
N CYS A 262 -15.33 -0.93 11.83
CA CYS A 262 -16.33 -2.00 11.90
C CYS A 262 -16.63 -2.42 13.34
N ASP A 263 -17.89 -2.29 13.77
CA ASP A 263 -18.33 -2.70 15.12
C ASP A 263 -18.25 -4.21 15.34
N ALA A 264 -18.34 -5.01 14.27
CA ALA A 264 -18.39 -6.47 14.38
C ALA A 264 -17.01 -7.10 14.69
N CYS A 265 -15.93 -6.53 14.15
CA CYS A 265 -14.59 -7.06 14.36
C CYS A 265 -13.62 -6.06 14.99
N HIS A 266 -14.05 -4.83 15.30
CA HIS A 266 -13.22 -3.77 15.86
C HIS A 266 -11.95 -3.49 15.03
N HIS A 267 -12.04 -3.62 13.71
CA HIS A 267 -10.96 -3.24 12.80
C HIS A 267 -11.32 -2.00 11.99
N TYR A 268 -10.29 -1.32 11.48
CA TYR A 268 -10.44 -0.24 10.53
C TYR A 268 -9.50 -0.32 9.33
N LEU A 269 -9.90 0.36 8.25
CA LEU A 269 -9.07 0.65 7.09
C LEU A 269 -9.35 2.08 6.61
N LYS A 270 -8.31 2.85 6.29
CA LYS A 270 -8.51 4.18 5.72
C LYS A 270 -9.08 4.11 4.29
N VAL A 271 -9.82 5.14 3.92
CA VAL A 271 -10.44 5.32 2.62
C VAL A 271 -10.08 6.69 2.07
N VAL A 272 -9.53 6.72 0.85
CA VAL A 272 -9.23 7.95 0.11
C VAL A 272 -10.36 8.25 -0.88
N HIS A 273 -10.90 9.46 -0.83
CA HIS A 273 -12.03 9.90 -1.64
C HIS A 273 -11.60 10.81 -2.80
N LEU A 274 -11.52 10.26 -4.01
CA LEU A 274 -11.14 11.06 -5.19
C LEU A 274 -12.17 12.13 -5.58
N GLU A 275 -13.41 12.01 -5.10
CA GLU A 275 -14.43 13.06 -5.25
C GLU A 275 -14.10 14.30 -4.40
N SER A 276 -13.43 14.11 -3.25
CA SER A 276 -13.00 15.17 -2.35
C SER A 276 -11.64 15.75 -2.76
N ASP A 277 -10.72 14.91 -3.23
CA ASP A 277 -9.42 15.33 -3.77
C ASP A 277 -9.01 14.43 -4.94
N VAL A 278 -9.07 14.98 -6.16
CA VAL A 278 -8.75 14.26 -7.40
C VAL A 278 -7.28 13.82 -7.50
N HIS A 279 -6.41 14.36 -6.64
CA HIS A 279 -4.99 14.02 -6.56
C HIS A 279 -4.68 12.97 -5.49
N GLY A 280 -5.70 12.40 -4.83
CA GLY A 280 -5.51 11.38 -3.80
C GLY A 280 -4.69 10.17 -4.28
N GLU A 281 -3.68 9.79 -3.51
CA GLU A 281 -2.85 8.60 -3.70
C GLU A 281 -2.86 7.76 -2.40
N PRO A 282 -3.36 6.52 -2.42
CA PRO A 282 -3.65 5.76 -1.19
C PRO A 282 -2.49 5.53 -0.23
N VAL A 283 -1.25 5.45 -0.71
CA VAL A 283 -0.08 5.21 0.14
C VAL A 283 0.40 6.53 0.75
N ALA A 284 0.44 7.60 -0.04
CA ALA A 284 0.86 8.92 0.39
C ALA A 284 -0.14 9.56 1.36
N ASP A 285 -1.43 9.50 1.04
CA ASP A 285 -2.50 10.07 1.87
C ASP A 285 -2.71 9.28 3.16
N ASP A 286 -2.52 7.95 3.13
CA ASP A 286 -2.50 7.16 4.36
C ASP A 286 -1.32 7.57 5.26
N LEU A 287 -0.12 7.73 4.70
CA LEU A 287 1.07 8.12 5.46
C LEU A 287 0.95 9.54 6.03
N ALA A 288 0.38 10.47 5.27
CA ALA A 288 0.16 11.86 5.69
C ALA A 288 -0.98 12.03 6.70
N THR A 289 -1.71 10.96 7.02
CA THR A 289 -2.82 11.00 7.98
C THR A 289 -2.59 10.06 9.16
N VAL A 290 -1.33 9.88 9.57
CA VAL A 290 -0.98 9.01 10.71
C VAL A 290 -1.70 9.40 12.01
N THR A 291 -2.00 10.68 12.21
CA THR A 291 -2.77 11.16 13.37
C THR A 291 -4.16 10.51 13.44
N LEU A 292 -4.77 10.19 12.29
CA LEU A 292 -6.04 9.47 12.25
C LEU A 292 -5.89 8.03 12.74
N ASP A 293 -4.76 7.35 12.44
CA ASP A 293 -4.50 6.02 13.00
C ASP A 293 -4.45 6.07 14.52
N LEU A 294 -3.73 7.04 15.09
CA LEU A 294 -3.60 7.21 16.54
C LEU A 294 -4.96 7.37 17.22
N LEU A 295 -5.80 8.30 16.72
CA LEU A 295 -7.11 8.57 17.33
C LEU A 295 -8.09 7.40 17.18
N VAL A 296 -8.04 6.68 16.06
CA VAL A 296 -8.92 5.52 15.83
C VAL A 296 -8.47 4.33 16.67
N SER A 297 -7.16 4.15 16.85
CA SER A 297 -6.62 3.14 17.75
C SER A 297 -6.87 3.45 19.23
N ASP A 298 -6.79 4.72 19.65
CA ASP A 298 -7.20 5.15 21.00
C ASP A 298 -8.70 4.90 21.26
N ALA A 299 -9.52 4.92 20.21
CA ALA A 299 -10.94 4.55 20.27
C ALA A 299 -11.18 3.03 20.31
N GLY A 300 -10.13 2.21 20.34
CA GLY A 300 -10.20 0.75 20.49
C GLY A 300 -10.32 -0.03 19.17
N PHE A 301 -9.95 0.55 18.03
CA PHE A 301 -9.93 -0.15 16.75
C PHE A 301 -8.52 -0.56 16.31
N GLU A 302 -8.41 -1.76 15.77
CA GLU A 302 -7.18 -2.33 15.24
C GLU A 302 -7.05 -2.09 13.74
N ARG A 303 -5.84 -1.76 13.27
CA ARG A 303 -5.60 -1.48 11.86
C ARG A 303 -5.54 -2.79 11.07
N HIS A 304 -6.40 -2.94 10.06
CA HIS A 304 -6.37 -4.12 9.18
C HIS A 304 -5.37 -3.97 8.02
N GLY A 305 -5.16 -2.74 7.52
CA GLY A 305 -4.25 -2.46 6.41
C GLY A 305 -2.81 -2.20 6.82
N VAL A 306 -1.88 -2.20 5.85
CA VAL A 306 -0.46 -1.88 6.09
C VAL A 306 0.04 -0.81 5.14
N ASN A 307 0.82 0.14 5.66
CA ASN A 307 1.62 1.02 4.81
C ASN A 307 3.08 0.57 4.87
N LEU A 308 3.58 0.01 3.78
CA LEU A 308 4.96 -0.46 3.74
C LEU A 308 5.99 0.68 3.79
N LEU A 309 5.57 1.94 3.69
CA LEU A 309 6.42 3.11 3.89
C LEU A 309 6.45 3.58 5.36
N LEU A 310 5.66 3.00 6.27
CA LEU A 310 5.73 3.25 7.71
C LEU A 310 5.06 2.10 8.46
N LEU A 311 5.86 1.31 9.17
CA LEU A 311 5.37 0.22 10.00
C LEU A 311 5.25 0.69 11.45
N PHE A 312 4.16 0.29 12.11
CA PHE A 312 4.03 0.42 13.55
C PHE A 312 4.70 -0.78 14.22
N GLY A 313 5.49 -0.55 15.26
CA GLY A 313 6.00 -1.62 16.10
C GLY A 313 4.91 -2.13 17.04
N ASP A 314 5.01 -3.39 17.45
CA ASP A 314 4.17 -3.91 18.53
C ASP A 314 4.58 -3.23 19.85
N ALA A 315 3.59 -2.74 20.61
CA ALA A 315 3.84 -2.08 21.90
C ALA A 315 4.63 -2.99 22.87
N ASP A 316 4.42 -4.31 22.79
CA ASP A 316 5.07 -5.30 23.64
C ASP A 316 6.55 -5.52 23.28
N ALA A 317 6.91 -5.42 21.99
CA ALA A 317 8.31 -5.56 21.56
C ALA A 317 9.20 -4.40 22.03
N ALA A 318 8.62 -3.20 22.18
CA ALA A 318 9.33 -2.04 22.75
C ALA A 318 9.59 -2.21 24.26
N LEU A 319 8.64 -2.78 25.00
CA LEU A 319 8.77 -3.06 26.44
C LEU A 319 9.81 -4.15 26.72
N GLU A 320 9.90 -5.18 25.89
CA GLU A 320 10.92 -6.24 26.01
C GLU A 320 12.33 -5.73 25.66
N ALA A 321 12.46 -4.82 24.69
CA ALA A 321 13.73 -4.19 24.34
C ALA A 321 14.25 -3.25 25.44
N GLU A 322 13.35 -2.52 26.12
CA GLU A 322 13.70 -1.69 27.28
C GLU A 322 14.05 -2.53 28.52
N ALA A 323 13.39 -3.67 28.72
CA ALA A 323 13.69 -4.60 29.80
C ALA A 323 15.00 -5.38 29.61
N GLY A 324 15.55 -5.40 28.40
CA GLY A 324 16.77 -6.12 28.01
C GLY A 324 18.05 -5.28 27.92
N ALA A 325 17.99 -3.97 28.19
CA ALA A 325 19.19 -3.11 28.21
C ALA A 325 19.88 -3.15 29.60
N PRO A 326 21.20 -3.39 29.68
CA PRO A 326 21.93 -3.53 30.94
C PRO A 326 22.07 -2.24 31.76
#